data_AF-A0A941PEX1-F1
#
_entry.id   AF-A0A941PEX1-F1
#
_cell.length_a   1.000
_cell.length_b   1.000
_cell.length_c   1.000
_cell.angle_alpha   90.00
_cell.angle_beta   90.00
_cell.angle_gamma   90.00
#
_symmetry.space_group_name_H-M   'P 1'
#
loop_
_entity.id
_entity.type
_entity.pdbx_description
1 polymer ?
#
loop_
_entity_poly.entity_id
_entity_poly.type
_entity_poly.pdbx_seq_one_letter_code
_entity_poly.pdbx_strand_id
1 'polypeptide(L)'
;MILSCQELRKLSKNLELSYHNVIYQIQSEHKGYRLRKASILVSENTQGIVTLWYKGKWWPYTTITKQQRRTDVLNHKEKDHRVDVVVATQRNNAYKPAANHPWKRQVAMMVRKNQQALSPALASPS
;
A
#
# COMPACT_ATOMS: atom_id res chain seq x y z
N MET A 1 -26.94 -1.89 -34.28
CA MET A 1 -27.04 -2.09 -32.82
C MET A 1 -25.72 -1.66 -32.20
N ILE A 2 -25.73 -0.75 -31.22
CA ILE A 2 -24.54 -0.43 -30.44
C ILE A 2 -24.49 -1.38 -29.25
N LEU A 3 -23.45 -2.20 -29.18
CA LEU A 3 -23.18 -3.11 -28.08
C LEU A 3 -22.36 -2.35 -27.04
N SER A 4 -22.87 -2.22 -25.81
CA SER A 4 -22.08 -1.74 -24.66
C SER A 4 -21.81 -2.89 -23.72
N CYS A 5 -20.58 -3.01 -23.25
CA CYS A 5 -20.20 -4.01 -22.26
C CYS A 5 -20.56 -3.47 -20.87
N GLN A 6 -21.32 -4.24 -20.10
CA GLN A 6 -21.76 -3.83 -18.77
C GLN A 6 -21.34 -4.89 -17.74
N GLU A 7 -20.67 -4.45 -16.68
CA GLU A 7 -20.19 -5.34 -15.62
C GLU A 7 -20.50 -4.75 -14.24
N LEU A 8 -20.94 -5.58 -13.29
CA LEU A 8 -21.09 -5.18 -11.90
C LEU A 8 -19.78 -5.37 -11.13
N ARG A 9 -19.26 -4.28 -10.58
CA ARG A 9 -18.05 -4.27 -9.75
C ARG A 9 -18.37 -3.73 -8.36
N LYS A 10 -17.68 -4.24 -7.34
CA LYS A 10 -17.80 -3.74 -5.96
C LYS A 10 -16.71 -2.70 -5.70
N LEU A 11 -17.11 -1.59 -5.08
CA LEU A 11 -16.16 -0.57 -4.63
C LEU A 11 -15.37 -1.02 -3.41
N SER A 12 -14.10 -0.63 -3.37
CA SER A 12 -13.24 -0.78 -2.20
C SER A 12 -13.64 0.18 -1.07
N LYS A 13 -12.94 0.09 0.07
CA LYS A 13 -13.09 1.07 1.16
C LYS A 13 -12.68 2.49 0.74
N ASN A 14 -11.83 2.61 -0.28
CA ASN A 14 -11.30 3.86 -0.81
C ASN A 14 -12.13 4.40 -1.99
N LEU A 15 -13.30 3.79 -2.26
CA LEU A 15 -14.15 4.12 -3.41
C LEU A 15 -13.44 3.91 -4.76
N GLU A 16 -12.62 2.86 -4.81
CA GLU A 16 -11.90 2.44 -6.00
C GLU A 16 -12.49 1.14 -6.56
N LEU A 17 -12.46 0.99 -7.87
CA LEU A 17 -12.70 -0.27 -8.57
C LEU A 17 -11.66 -0.46 -9.68
N SER A 18 -11.38 -1.70 -10.04
CA SER A 18 -10.51 -2.02 -11.18
C SER A 18 -11.32 -2.52 -12.36
N TYR A 19 -11.05 -1.96 -13.54
CA TYR A 19 -11.64 -2.39 -14.81
C TYR A 19 -10.60 -2.22 -15.91
N HIS A 20 -10.40 -3.22 -16.79
CA HIS A 20 -9.38 -3.21 -17.85
C HIS A 20 -7.97 -2.73 -17.43
N ASN A 21 -7.46 -3.25 -16.30
CA ASN A 21 -6.16 -2.86 -15.71
C ASN A 21 -6.03 -1.38 -15.32
N VAL A 22 -7.14 -0.64 -15.32
CA VAL A 22 -7.24 0.74 -14.88
C VAL A 22 -7.99 0.79 -13.55
N ILE A 23 -7.49 1.61 -12.61
CA ILE A 23 -8.17 1.84 -11.34
C ILE A 23 -9.01 3.11 -11.49
N TYR A 24 -10.29 3.01 -11.21
CA TYR A 24 -11.24 4.12 -11.23
C TYR A 24 -11.60 4.47 -9.80
N GLN A 25 -11.32 5.69 -9.39
CA GLN A 25 -11.66 6.22 -8.07
C GLN A 25 -12.83 7.20 -8.19
N ILE A 26 -13.88 7.00 -7.41
CA ILE A 26 -15.05 7.89 -7.43
C ILE A 26 -14.76 9.15 -6.64
N GLN A 27 -15.11 10.29 -7.24
CA GLN A 27 -15.06 11.58 -6.59
C GLN A 27 -16.38 11.84 -5.88
N SER A 28 -16.34 12.07 -4.56
CA SER A 28 -17.51 12.49 -3.79
C SER A 28 -17.18 13.73 -2.97
N GLU A 29 -17.99 14.76 -3.10
CA GLU A 29 -17.85 16.04 -2.37
C GLU A 29 -18.02 15.89 -0.85
N HIS A 30 -18.78 14.89 -0.41
CA HIS A 30 -19.05 14.61 0.99
C HIS A 30 -18.44 13.28 1.45
N LYS A 31 -18.67 12.95 2.72
CA LYS A 31 -18.33 11.66 3.35
C LYS A 31 -18.89 10.47 2.55
N GLY A 32 -18.13 9.94 1.59
CA GLY A 32 -18.52 8.86 0.67
C GLY A 32 -18.68 7.47 1.28
N TYR A 33 -18.90 7.35 2.60
CA TYR A 33 -19.03 6.06 3.29
C TYR A 33 -20.17 5.20 2.75
N ARG A 34 -21.25 5.82 2.26
CA ARG A 34 -22.42 5.13 1.68
C ARG A 34 -22.12 4.39 0.39
N LEU A 35 -21.04 4.74 -0.30
CA LEU A 35 -20.61 4.12 -1.55
C LEU A 35 -19.61 2.97 -1.31
N ARG A 36 -19.06 2.83 -0.09
CA ARG A 36 -18.10 1.77 0.22
C ARG A 36 -18.77 0.41 0.09
N LYS A 37 -18.12 -0.53 -0.60
CA LYS A 37 -18.64 -1.88 -0.88
C LYS A 37 -19.92 -1.92 -1.71
N ALA A 38 -20.37 -0.79 -2.24
CA ALA A 38 -21.53 -0.75 -3.11
C ALA A 38 -21.20 -1.43 -4.46
N SER A 39 -22.18 -2.12 -5.03
CA SER A 39 -22.11 -2.61 -6.40
C SER A 39 -22.40 -1.46 -7.35
N ILE A 40 -21.48 -1.24 -8.29
CA ILE A 40 -21.56 -0.23 -9.34
C ILE A 40 -21.53 -0.92 -10.68
N LEU A 41 -22.36 -0.44 -11.58
CA LEU A 41 -22.40 -0.88 -12.96
C LEU A 41 -21.39 -0.08 -13.76
N VAL A 42 -20.37 -0.76 -14.26
CA VAL A 42 -19.39 -0.22 -15.19
C VAL A 42 -19.92 -0.49 -16.59
N SER A 43 -20.16 0.56 -17.36
CA SER A 43 -20.61 0.46 -18.75
C SER A 43 -19.56 1.05 -19.67
N GLU A 44 -19.05 0.23 -20.59
CA GLU A 44 -18.09 0.61 -21.62
C GLU A 44 -18.80 0.62 -22.98
N ASN A 45 -18.68 1.73 -23.71
CA ASN A 45 -19.22 1.82 -25.06
C ASN A 45 -18.22 1.30 -26.11
N THR A 46 -18.64 1.21 -27.37
CA THR A 46 -17.77 0.76 -28.48
C THR A 46 -16.58 1.68 -28.76
N GLN A 47 -16.55 2.89 -28.18
CA GLN A 47 -15.44 3.84 -28.28
C GLN A 47 -14.44 3.70 -27.12
N GLY A 48 -14.66 2.76 -26.19
CA GLY A 48 -13.84 2.58 -24.99
C GLY A 48 -14.10 3.61 -23.89
N ILE A 49 -15.18 4.39 -23.98
CA ILE A 49 -15.59 5.33 -22.95
C ILE A 49 -16.28 4.54 -21.84
N VAL A 50 -15.70 4.61 -20.65
CA VAL A 50 -16.21 3.96 -19.44
C VAL A 50 -17.12 4.93 -18.69
N THR A 51 -18.26 4.44 -18.21
CA THR A 51 -19.19 5.19 -17.37
C THR A 51 -19.54 4.36 -16.13
N LEU A 52 -19.54 5.01 -14.96
CA LEU A 52 -19.84 4.36 -13.69
C LEU A 52 -21.24 4.74 -13.22
N TRP A 53 -22.13 3.76 -13.10
CA TRP A 53 -23.51 3.94 -12.71
C TRP A 53 -23.80 3.34 -11.33
N TYR A 54 -24.42 4.14 -10.47
CA TYR A 54 -24.91 3.70 -9.17
C TYR A 54 -26.31 4.25 -8.92
N LYS A 55 -27.27 3.35 -8.68
CA LYS A 55 -28.70 3.66 -8.49
C LYS A 55 -29.30 4.54 -9.60
N GLY A 56 -28.97 4.25 -10.86
CA GLY A 56 -29.49 5.00 -12.01
C GLY A 56 -28.87 6.39 -12.21
N LYS A 57 -27.81 6.74 -11.47
CA LYS A 57 -27.05 7.97 -11.67
C LYS A 57 -25.60 7.64 -12.04
N TRP A 58 -25.03 8.38 -12.99
CA TRP A 58 -23.61 8.31 -13.30
C TRP A 58 -22.80 9.12 -12.29
N TRP A 59 -21.60 8.63 -11.95
CA TRP A 59 -20.74 9.26 -10.94
C TRP A 59 -19.43 9.75 -11.56
N PRO A 60 -18.95 10.95 -11.17
CA PRO A 60 -17.64 11.42 -11.59
C PRO A 60 -16.54 10.55 -10.98
N TYR A 61 -15.52 10.28 -11.78
CA TYR A 61 -14.40 9.47 -11.36
C TYR A 61 -13.07 10.03 -11.87
N THR A 62 -12.00 9.62 -11.21
CA THR A 62 -10.63 9.86 -11.65
C THR A 62 -9.96 8.54 -11.93
N THR A 63 -9.22 8.50 -13.03
CA THR A 63 -8.44 7.34 -13.42
C THR A 63 -7.07 7.37 -12.76
N ILE A 64 -6.77 6.36 -11.95
CA ILE A 64 -5.44 6.09 -11.42
C ILE A 64 -4.80 5.08 -12.36
N THR A 65 -4.11 5.58 -13.38
CA THR A 65 -3.27 4.72 -14.21
C THR A 65 -2.11 4.23 -13.36
N LYS A 66 -1.89 2.92 -13.33
CA LYS A 66 -0.65 2.31 -12.77
C LYS A 66 0.55 2.64 -13.66
N GLN A 67 0.70 3.91 -14.07
CA GLN A 67 1.88 4.32 -14.79
C GLN A 67 3.04 4.07 -13.84
N GLN A 68 3.80 3.05 -14.23
CA GLN A 68 4.97 2.54 -13.56
C GLN A 68 5.78 3.76 -13.08
N ARG A 69 5.76 4.01 -11.77
CA ARG A 69 7.03 4.27 -11.10
C ARG A 69 7.85 3.00 -11.29
N ARG A 70 8.39 2.80 -12.49
CA ARG A 70 9.72 2.20 -12.61
C ARG A 70 10.54 3.16 -11.79
N THR A 71 10.74 2.83 -10.51
CA THR A 71 11.93 3.26 -9.84
C THR A 71 13.03 2.88 -10.82
N ASP A 72 13.67 3.90 -11.38
CA ASP A 72 14.88 3.68 -12.12
C ASP A 72 15.73 2.71 -11.30
N VAL A 73 16.29 1.70 -11.94
CA VAL A 73 17.12 0.70 -11.26
C VAL A 73 18.40 1.42 -10.89
N LEU A 74 18.33 2.30 -9.89
CA LEU A 74 19.46 3.00 -9.34
C LEU A 74 20.33 1.92 -8.73
N ASN A 75 21.51 1.80 -9.33
CA ASN A 75 22.61 0.95 -8.92
C ASN A 75 22.73 0.98 -7.39
N HIS A 76 22.86 -0.19 -6.75
CA HIS A 76 22.88 -0.31 -5.28
C HIS A 76 23.84 0.67 -4.61
N LYS A 77 24.96 1.00 -5.27
CA LYS A 77 25.98 1.92 -4.76
C LYS A 77 25.55 3.39 -4.64
N GLU A 78 24.56 3.87 -5.41
CA GLU A 78 24.09 5.26 -5.31
C GLU A 78 23.10 5.48 -4.15
N LYS A 79 22.40 4.43 -3.71
CA LYS A 79 21.41 4.53 -2.63
C LYS A 79 22.08 4.74 -1.27
N ASP A 80 23.22 4.10 -1.04
CA ASP A 80 23.93 4.17 0.24
C ASP A 80 24.39 5.60 0.56
N HIS A 81 24.94 6.31 -0.42
CA HIS A 81 25.42 7.68 -0.23
C HIS A 81 24.29 8.69 0.06
N ARG A 82 23.11 8.51 -0.54
CA ARG A 82 21.96 9.40 -0.26
C ARG A 82 21.34 9.16 1.10
N VAL A 83 21.34 7.91 1.59
CA VAL A 83 20.84 7.59 2.93
C VAL A 83 21.75 8.17 4.01
N ASP A 84 23.08 8.08 3.84
CA ASP A 84 24.02 8.64 4.82
C ASP A 84 23.89 10.16 4.98
N VAL A 85 23.67 10.90 3.89
CA VAL A 85 23.51 12.36 3.94
C VAL A 85 22.21 12.77 4.66
N VAL A 86 21.12 12.04 4.45
CA VAL A 86 19.83 12.30 5.13
C VAL A 86 19.89 11.90 6.62
N VAL A 87 20.56 10.80 6.94
CA VAL A 87 20.76 10.37 8.34
C VAL A 87 21.66 11.35 9.09
N ALA A 88 22.71 11.89 8.46
CA ALA A 88 23.58 12.90 9.08
C ALA A 88 22.83 14.19 9.42
N THR A 89 21.94 14.64 8.54
CA THR A 89 21.11 15.84 8.76
C THR A 89 20.00 15.61 9.79
N GLN A 90 19.38 14.42 9.84
CA GLN A 90 18.36 14.09 10.85
C GLN A 90 18.92 13.75 12.23
N ARG A 91 20.16 13.25 12.33
CA ARG A 91 20.80 12.92 13.63
C ARG A 91 20.91 14.13 14.56
N ASN A 92 20.94 15.34 14.03
CA ASN A 92 21.05 16.56 14.83
C ASN A 92 19.73 16.96 15.53
N ASN A 93 18.58 16.39 15.11
CA ASN A 93 17.27 16.71 15.68
C ASN A 93 16.40 15.46 15.97
N ALA A 94 17.01 14.28 16.04
CA ALA A 94 16.28 13.04 16.29
C ALA A 94 16.16 12.79 17.80
N TYR A 95 14.94 12.97 18.34
CA TYR A 95 14.56 12.49 19.66
C TYR A 95 14.88 10.99 19.78
N LYS A 96 15.79 10.64 20.70
CA LYS A 96 16.14 9.24 20.99
C LYS A 96 15.12 8.67 21.97
N PRO A 97 14.37 7.61 21.62
CA PRO A 97 13.49 6.97 22.58
C PRO A 97 14.31 6.40 23.74
N ALA A 98 13.80 6.58 24.97
CA ALA A 98 14.44 6.10 26.18
C ALA A 98 14.76 4.58 26.10
N ALA A 99 15.82 4.17 26.79
CA ALA A 99 16.29 2.78 26.80
C ALA A 99 15.20 1.75 27.19
N ASN A 100 14.18 2.19 27.95
CA ASN A 100 13.09 1.33 28.44
C ASN A 100 11.84 1.30 27.53
N HIS A 101 11.97 1.56 26.22
CA HIS A 101 10.80 1.48 25.34
C HIS A 101 10.39 0.01 25.10
N PRO A 102 9.11 -0.37 25.26
CA PRO A 102 8.65 -1.76 25.16
C PRO A 102 9.07 -2.52 23.87
N TRP A 103 9.15 -1.85 22.71
CA TRP A 103 9.57 -2.50 21.45
C TRP A 103 11.08 -2.84 21.41
N LYS A 104 11.94 -2.13 22.17
CA LYS A 104 13.35 -2.51 22.34
C LYS A 104 13.53 -3.73 23.24
N ARG A 105 12.69 -3.89 24.28
CA ARG A 105 12.73 -5.05 25.18
C ARG A 105 12.43 -6.35 24.44
N GLN A 106 11.49 -6.34 23.50
CA GLN A 106 11.13 -7.52 22.71
C GLN A 106 12.29 -7.99 21.81
N VAL A 107 12.99 -7.05 21.16
CA VAL A 107 14.16 -7.37 20.33
C VAL A 107 15.30 -7.94 21.17
N ALA A 108 15.60 -7.35 22.33
CA ALA A 108 16.64 -7.87 23.23
C ALA A 108 16.31 -9.28 23.76
N MET A 109 15.04 -9.56 24.06
CA MET A 109 14.61 -10.90 24.47
C MET A 109 14.77 -11.94 23.37
N MET A 110 14.45 -11.59 22.12
CA MET A 110 14.62 -12.51 20.97
C MET A 110 16.09 -12.85 20.71
N VAL A 111 17.00 -11.88 20.85
CA VAL A 111 18.46 -12.10 20.68
C VAL A 111 19.01 -13.03 21.75
N ARG A 112 18.60 -12.85 23.02
CA ARG A 112 19.04 -13.71 24.14
C ARG A 112 18.58 -15.16 23.98
N LYS A 113 17.36 -15.38 23.47
CA LYS A 113 16.83 -16.73 23.21
C LYS A 113 17.62 -17.46 22.12
N ASN A 114 18.10 -16.73 21.11
CA ASN A 114 18.89 -17.32 20.02
C ASN A 114 20.32 -17.68 20.44
N GLN A 115 20.91 -16.95 21.39
CA GLN A 115 22.23 -17.28 21.96
C GLN A 115 22.18 -18.51 22.86
N GLN A 116 21.09 -18.74 23.59
CA GLN A 116 20.90 -19.95 24.40
C GLN A 116 20.65 -21.21 23.56
N ALA A 117 20.14 -21.07 22.32
CA ALA A 117 19.95 -22.19 21.40
C ALA A 117 21.25 -22.69 20.75
N LEU A 118 22.33 -21.90 20.81
CA LEU A 118 23.64 -22.23 20.21
C LEU A 118 24.65 -22.83 21.21
N SER A 119 24.24 -23.16 22.44
CA SER A 119 25.11 -23.85 23.39
C SER A 119 24.34 -24.83 24.27
N PRO A 120 24.22 -26.09 23.84
CA PRO A 120 24.25 -27.19 24.79
C PRO A 120 25.16 -28.31 24.26
N ALA A 121 26.48 -28.13 24.33
CA ALA A 121 27.43 -29.22 24.07
C ALA A 121 28.78 -28.95 24.71
N LEU A 122 28.83 -28.76 26.04
CA LEU A 122 30.07 -28.85 26.83
C LEU A 122 29.76 -28.87 28.33
N ALA A 123 29.01 -29.88 28.76
CA ALA A 123 29.01 -30.31 30.16
C ALA A 123 28.47 -31.74 30.25
N SER A 124 29.36 -32.71 30.44
CA SER A 124 29.03 -33.95 31.12
C SER A 124 30.20 -34.31 32.05
N PRO A 125 29.94 -34.65 33.31
CA PRO A 125 30.96 -34.85 34.33
C PRO A 125 31.41 -36.31 34.39
N SER A 126 32.67 -36.55 34.73
CA SER A 126 33.16 -37.70 35.50
C SER A 126 34.58 -37.39 35.98
#